data_AF-A0A2E0ENS2-F1
#
_entry.id   AF-A0A2E0ENS2-F1
#
_cell.length_a   1.000
_cell.length_b   1.000
_cell.length_c   1.000
_cell.angle_alpha   90.00
_cell.angle_beta   90.00
_cell.angle_gamma   90.00
#
_symmetry.space_group_name_H-M   'P 1'
#
loop_
_entity.id
_entity.type
_entity.pdbx_description
1 polymer ?
#
loop_
_entity_poly.entity_id
_entity_poly.type
_entity_poly.pdbx_seq_one_letter_code
_entity_poly.pdbx_strand_id
1 'polypeptide(L)' 'MALTLSQAQTALDAWIAADLAVAKGQSYTMNGRSLTMANVKEVREQILYWERRVSAFEQTIQQNQQAALADFSDG' A
#
# COMPACT_ATOMS: atom_id res chain seq x y z
N MET A 1 -5.32 2.00 -15.97
CA MET A 1 -5.59 2.71 -14.70
C MET A 1 -4.35 2.60 -13.83
N ALA A 2 -3.64 3.71 -13.60
CA ALA A 2 -2.56 3.75 -12.63
C ALA A 2 -3.19 3.73 -11.22
N LEU A 3 -2.63 2.91 -10.33
CA LEU A 3 -3.04 2.90 -8.93
C LEU A 3 -2.60 4.23 -8.28
N THR A 4 -3.46 4.87 -7.50
CA THR A 4 -3.10 6.11 -6.79
C THR A 4 -2.51 5.81 -5.42
N LEU A 5 -1.79 6.79 -4.84
CA LEU A 5 -1.26 6.71 -3.47
C LEU A 5 -2.36 6.32 -2.47
N SER A 6 -3.52 6.97 -2.56
CA SER A 6 -4.68 6.69 -1.69
C SER A 6 -5.15 5.23 -1.82
N GLN A 7 -5.22 4.69 -3.05
CA GLN A 7 -5.60 3.29 -3.25
C GLN A 7 -4.55 2.33 -2.69
N ALA A 8 -3.26 2.63 -2.83
CA ALA A 8 -2.18 1.83 -2.26
C ALA A 8 -2.23 1.85 -0.71
N GLN A 9 -2.50 3.01 -0.12
CA GLN A 9 -2.67 3.17 1.33
C GLN A 9 -3.87 2.37 1.86
N THR A 10 -5.01 2.44 1.18
CA THR A 10 -6.21 1.66 1.55
C THR A 10 -5.94 0.16 1.45
N ALA A 11 -5.20 -0.29 0.43
CA ALA A 11 -4.80 -1.68 0.33
C ALA A 11 -3.90 -2.08 1.51
N LEU A 12 -2.86 -1.29 1.80
CA LEU A 12 -1.94 -1.54 2.92
C LEU A 12 -2.69 -1.67 4.25
N ASP A 13 -3.61 -0.75 4.54
CA ASP A 13 -4.42 -0.76 5.75
C ASP A 13 -5.26 -2.04 5.88
N ALA A 14 -5.89 -2.47 4.78
CA ALA A 14 -6.65 -3.71 4.74
C ALA A 14 -5.78 -4.96 5.00
N TRP A 15 -4.53 -4.98 4.53
CA TRP A 15 -3.59 -6.06 4.82
C TRP A 15 -3.09 -6.04 6.26
N ILE A 16 -2.87 -4.87 6.86
CA ILE A 16 -2.53 -4.72 8.29
C ILE A 16 -3.68 -5.20 9.17
N ALA A 17 -4.92 -4.84 8.83
CA ALA A 17 -6.10 -5.32 9.54
C ALA A 17 -6.23 -6.85 9.44
N ALA A 18 -5.92 -7.42 8.26
CA ALA A 18 -5.88 -8.86 8.07
C ALA A 18 -4.81 -9.53 8.95
N ASP A 19 -3.59 -8.97 9.03
CA ASP A 19 -2.53 -9.49 9.91
C ASP A 19 -2.97 -9.49 11.37
N LEU A 20 -3.59 -8.41 11.84
CA LEU A 20 -4.14 -8.29 13.20
C LEU A 20 -5.25 -9.31 13.48
N ALA A 21 -6.18 -9.52 12.55
CA ALA A 21 -7.25 -10.51 12.68
C ALA A 21 -6.68 -11.93 12.72
N VAL A 22 -5.77 -12.24 11.80
CA VAL A 22 -5.09 -13.52 11.71
C VAL A 22 -4.26 -13.80 12.96
N ALA A 23 -3.53 -12.80 13.49
CA ALA A 23 -2.75 -12.92 14.72
C ALA A 23 -3.63 -13.21 15.95
N LYS A 24 -4.90 -12.74 15.94
CA LYS A 24 -5.91 -13.07 16.96
C LYS A 24 -6.57 -14.44 16.75
N GLY A 25 -6.17 -15.20 15.73
CA GLY A 25 -6.77 -16.49 15.37
C GLY A 25 -8.10 -16.36 14.63
N GLN A 26 -8.44 -15.18 14.11
CA GLN A 26 -9.64 -14.98 13.30
C GLN A 26 -9.33 -15.22 11.82
N SER A 27 -10.30 -15.77 11.10
CA SER A 27 -10.27 -15.87 9.64
C SER A 27 -10.70 -14.54 9.01
N TYR A 28 -9.85 -13.96 8.17
CA TYR A 28 -10.14 -12.71 7.47
C TYR A 28 -10.29 -12.95 5.96
N THR A 29 -11.46 -12.65 5.40
CA THR A 29 -11.71 -12.87 3.97
C THR A 29 -11.40 -11.59 3.18
N MET A 30 -10.37 -11.63 2.34
CA MET A 30 -9.96 -10.52 1.50
C MET A 30 -9.86 -10.97 0.05
N ASN A 31 -10.46 -10.19 -0.86
CA ASN A 31 -10.35 -10.42 -2.31
C ASN A 31 -10.79 -11.83 -2.76
N GLY A 32 -11.80 -12.39 -2.07
CA GLY A 32 -12.31 -13.74 -2.32
C GLY A 32 -11.43 -14.87 -1.76
N ARG A 33 -10.37 -14.56 -1.02
CA ARG A 33 -9.50 -15.53 -0.35
C ARG A 33 -9.64 -15.40 1.17
N SER A 34 -9.64 -16.53 1.87
CA SER A 34 -9.60 -16.56 3.33
C SER A 34 -8.15 -16.56 3.82
N LEU A 35 -7.76 -15.51 4.53
CA LEU A 35 -6.49 -15.38 5.22
C LEU A 35 -6.64 -15.94 6.64
N THR A 36 -5.70 -16.80 7.02
CA THR A 36 -5.64 -17.44 8.34
C THR A 36 -4.21 -17.42 8.87
N MET A 37 -3.96 -17.95 10.07
CA MET A 37 -2.60 -18.04 10.65
C MET A 37 -1.60 -18.74 9.74
N ALA A 38 -2.06 -19.66 8.88
CA ALA A 38 -1.21 -20.31 7.89
C ALA A 38 -0.65 -19.32 6.84
N ASN A 39 -1.36 -18.22 6.57
CA ASN A 39 -1.02 -17.22 5.57
C ASN A 39 -0.29 -16.01 6.15
N VAL A 40 0.10 -16.02 7.44
CA VAL A 40 0.73 -14.84 8.08
C VAL A 40 2.01 -14.39 7.34
N LYS A 41 2.74 -15.32 6.74
CA LYS A 41 3.91 -15.01 5.90
C LYS A 41 3.50 -14.21 4.66
N GLU A 42 2.50 -14.69 3.92
CA GLU A 42 1.98 -14.03 2.72
C GLU A 42 1.40 -12.64 3.02
N VAL A 43 0.70 -12.51 4.16
CA VAL A 43 0.16 -11.22 4.61
C VAL A 43 1.29 -10.21 4.85
N ARG A 44 2.34 -10.60 5.57
CA ARG A 44 3.51 -9.72 5.81
C ARG A 44 4.24 -9.36 4.52
N GLU A 45 4.39 -10.31 3.60
CA GLU A 45 4.97 -10.04 2.28
C GLU A 45 4.14 -9.03 1.50
N GLN A 46 2.80 -9.13 1.57
CA GLN A 46 1.92 -8.14 0.95
C GLN A 46 2.00 -6.77 1.61
N ILE A 47 2.06 -6.70 2.94
CA ILE A 47 2.25 -5.44 3.66
C ILE A 47 3.52 -4.75 3.15
N LEU A 48 4.65 -5.46 3.12
CA LEU A 48 5.92 -4.91 2.62
C LEU A 48 5.85 -4.47 1.15
N TYR A 49 5.13 -5.22 0.32
CA TYR A 49 4.93 -4.87 -1.08
C TYR A 49 4.15 -3.57 -1.24
N TRP A 50 3.05 -3.41 -0.51
CA TRP A 50 2.22 -2.21 -0.54
C TRP A 50 2.93 -1.00 0.06
N GLU A 51 3.67 -1.19 1.15
CA GLU A 51 4.48 -0.15 1.78
C GLU A 51 5.51 0.41 0.78
N ARG A 52 6.26 -0.47 0.10
CA ARG A 52 7.21 -0.06 -0.95
C ARG A 52 6.53 0.69 -2.09
N ARG A 53 5.33 0.26 -2.49
CA ARG A 53 4.55 0.95 -3.52
C ARG A 53 4.12 2.34 -3.07
N VAL A 54 3.59 2.48 -1.85
CA VAL A 54 3.18 3.77 -1.27
C VAL A 54 4.38 4.72 -1.29
N SER A 55 5.54 4.30 -0.78
CA SER A 55 6.74 5.14 -0.81
C SER A 55 7.17 5.53 -2.23
N ALA A 56 7.10 4.61 -3.19
CA ALA A 56 7.42 4.92 -4.60
C ALA A 56 6.43 5.92 -5.21
N PHE A 57 5.14 5.82 -4.87
CA PHE A 57 4.12 6.77 -5.31
C PHE A 57 4.32 8.15 -4.67
N GLU A 58 4.64 8.24 -3.38
CA GLU A 58 4.95 9.52 -2.72
C GLU A 58 6.14 10.21 -3.38
N GLN A 59 7.22 9.47 -3.64
CA GLN A 59 8.39 9.98 -4.34
C GLN A 59 8.04 10.49 -5.75
N THR A 60 7.22 9.74 -6.49
CA THR A 60 6.80 10.11 -7.85
C THR A 60 5.94 11.37 -7.85
N ILE A 61 5.00 11.49 -6.91
CA ILE A 61 4.13 12.67 -6.76
C ILE A 61 4.97 13.90 -6.39
N GLN A 62 5.90 13.75 -5.45
CA GLN A 62 6.77 14.83 -4.99
C GLN A 62 7.71 15.32 -6.10
N GLN A 63 8.25 14.41 -6.92
CA GLN A 63 9.11 14.76 -8.05
C GLN A 63 8.34 15.52 -9.15
N ASN A 64 7.10 15.13 -9.43
CA ASN A 64 6.25 15.86 -10.38
C ASN A 64 5.92 17.28 -9.91
N GLN A 65 5.72 17.48 -8.60
CA GLN A 65 5.52 18.83 -8.05
C GLN A 65 6.78 19.71 -8.17
N GLN A 66 7.97 19.15 -7.95
CA GLN A 66 9.22 19.92 -8.04
C GLN A 66 9.56 20.35 -9.47
N ALA A 67 9.28 19.51 -10.47
CA ALA A 67 9.48 19.86 -11.87
C ALA A 67 8.57 21.03 -12.32
N ALA A 68 7.32 21.07 -11.83
CA ALA A 68 6.39 22.16 -12.14
C ALA A 68 6.82 23.51 -11.53
N LEU A 69 7.55 23.50 -10.41
CA LEU A 69 8.04 24.71 -9.74
C LEU A 69 9.29 25.28 -10.43
N ALA A 70 10.12 24.44 -11.04
CA ALA A 70 11.33 24.86 -11.73
C ALA A 70 11.06 25.56 -13.08
N ASP A 71 9.98 25.16 -13.77
CA ASP A 71 9.58 25.74 -15.07
C ASP A 71 9.04 27.18 -14.94
N PHE A 72 8.41 27.52 -13.81
CA PHE A 72 7.82 28.84 -13.60
C PHE A 72 8.82 29.94 -13.19
N SER A 73 10.07 29.58 -12.88
CA SER A 73 11.08 30.55 -12.38
C SER A 73 11.95 31.18 -13.49
N ASP A 74 11.77 30.79 -14.75
CA ASP A 74 12.48 31.33 -15.93
C ASP A 74 11.55 32.23 -16.76
N GLY A 75 11.07 33.33 -16.16
CA GLY A 75 10.13 34.27 -16.79
C GLY A 75 10.33 35.71 -16.34
#